data_AF-A0AAE1MSR1-F1
#
_entry.id   AF-A0AAE1MSR1-F1
#
_cell.length_a   1.000
_cell.length_b   1.000
_cell.length_c   1.000
_cell.angle_alpha   90.00
_cell.angle_beta   90.00
_cell.angle_gamma   90.00
#
_symmetry.space_group_name_H-M   'P 1'
#
loop_
_entity.id
_entity.type
_entity.pdbx_description
1 polymer ?
#
loop_
_entity_poly.entity_id
_entity_poly.type
_entity_poly.pdbx_seq_one_letter_code
_entity_poly.pdbx_strand_id
1 'polypeptide(L)'
;MVKGLHGQNLPADVTQVIDQLERHCLAPDGSLISKPLYNDLQVAREEMCRERLRYLEAMAIYSEAIAMVEEYQQAISVANLGGIRDIAGLYPQLGLKNSPQVYETLEHRMVVAEAAQRLRLPLLSKDGEIHKEDIEKLSVASRSSLDSTSTSSSSINPNLTTSGSSVVSANTALAATDPGEFGVGGVPNRFLGITPAYLWQTQLQQTPLSVDMTEYRMSLSREIEARLKVKCDKLADAFELDDIDSSPSGSQSTRLPERVKLLIEEIEREEAALRDDLYSADRKFAEYYNVLEQILGVLIKLVKDLKLQHQHKYDDLQKTWLCKRCETMSAKLRVLEHVLLLETYTQDSIPALHKIRKYLVEATEEASIAYNKAVTRLREYQGVDPHFDNIARQYHDIVKKLENMRWTIQEVEMDLNRLPDNPST
;
A
#
# COMPACT_ATOMS: atom_id res chain seq x y z
N MET A 1 1.32 21.68 -40.44
CA MET A 1 2.79 21.62 -40.27
C MET A 1 3.13 21.61 -38.79
N VAL A 2 3.28 20.43 -38.19
CA VAL A 2 3.88 20.29 -36.84
C VAL A 2 4.74 19.03 -36.89
N LYS A 3 5.93 19.19 -37.45
CA LYS A 3 7.02 18.20 -37.42
C LYS A 3 8.16 18.91 -36.72
N GLY A 4 8.43 18.57 -35.47
CA GLY A 4 9.55 19.14 -34.72
C GLY A 4 9.40 19.03 -33.21
N LEU A 5 10.52 18.66 -32.57
CA LEU A 5 10.82 18.67 -31.13
C LEU A 5 10.42 17.46 -30.27
N HIS A 6 10.84 16.22 -30.59
CA HIS A 6 10.89 15.15 -29.55
C HIS A 6 12.04 14.13 -29.69
N GLY A 7 13.27 14.51 -30.09
CA GLY A 7 14.29 13.48 -30.31
C GLY A 7 15.75 13.88 -30.25
N GLN A 8 16.18 14.65 -29.26
CA GLN A 8 17.63 14.93 -29.12
C GLN A 8 18.32 14.25 -27.94
N ASN A 9 17.62 13.59 -27.01
CA ASN A 9 18.27 12.97 -25.83
C ASN A 9 17.69 11.61 -25.40
N LEU A 10 16.89 10.94 -26.24
CA LEU A 10 16.36 9.62 -25.89
C LEU A 10 17.25 8.51 -26.49
N PRO A 11 17.56 7.45 -25.73
CA PRO A 11 18.27 6.28 -26.25
C PRO A 11 17.53 5.73 -27.46
N ALA A 12 18.25 5.31 -28.51
CA ALA A 12 17.68 4.86 -29.78
C ALA A 12 16.59 3.78 -29.61
N ASP A 13 16.76 2.91 -28.61
CA ASP A 13 15.80 1.87 -28.21
C ASP A 13 14.44 2.45 -27.78
N VAL A 14 14.44 3.58 -27.07
CA VAL A 14 13.21 4.23 -26.59
C VAL A 14 12.49 4.89 -27.77
N THR A 15 13.24 5.51 -28.68
CA THR A 15 12.69 6.11 -29.89
C THR A 15 12.07 5.04 -30.80
N GLN A 16 12.70 3.87 -30.91
CA GLN A 16 12.19 2.73 -31.67
C GLN A 16 10.89 2.16 -31.07
N VAL A 17 10.82 2.06 -29.74
CA VAL A 17 9.59 1.61 -29.05
C VAL A 17 8.47 2.64 -29.15
N ILE A 18 8.78 3.94 -29.06
CA ILE A 18 7.80 5.01 -29.30
C ILE A 18 7.25 4.92 -30.72
N ASP A 19 8.11 4.75 -31.72
CA ASP A 19 7.72 4.57 -33.12
C ASP A 19 6.85 3.32 -33.34
N GLN A 20 7.11 2.23 -32.62
CA GLN A 20 6.28 1.01 -32.68
C GLN A 20 4.94 1.20 -31.98
N LEU A 21 4.90 1.86 -30.81
CA LEU A 21 3.66 2.22 -30.14
C LEU A 21 2.83 3.19 -30.99
N GLU A 22 3.45 4.15 -31.65
CA GLU A 22 2.75 5.10 -32.53
C GLU A 22 2.12 4.39 -33.74
N ARG A 23 2.80 3.39 -34.31
CA ARG A 23 2.27 2.63 -35.45
C ARG A 23 1.19 1.61 -35.07
N HIS A 24 1.32 0.94 -33.93
CA HIS A 24 0.46 -0.19 -33.57
C HIS A 24 -0.61 0.15 -32.51
N CYS A 25 -0.35 1.13 -31.64
CA CYS A 25 -1.20 1.47 -30.49
C CYS A 25 -1.73 2.92 -30.49
N LEU A 26 -1.17 3.83 -31.28
CA LEU A 26 -1.59 5.25 -31.31
C LEU A 26 -1.82 5.76 -32.75
N ALA A 27 -2.06 4.86 -33.71
CA ALA A 27 -2.34 5.24 -35.08
C ALA A 27 -3.57 6.19 -35.11
N PRO A 28 -3.51 7.35 -35.80
CA PRO A 28 -4.60 8.34 -35.83
C PRO A 28 -5.96 7.78 -36.27
N ASP A 29 -5.93 6.66 -36.97
CA ASP A 29 -7.09 6.03 -37.59
C ASP A 29 -7.79 4.99 -36.68
N GLY A 30 -7.22 4.65 -35.52
CA GLY A 30 -7.80 3.72 -34.53
C GLY A 30 -8.07 2.30 -35.06
N SER A 31 -7.52 1.93 -36.22
CA SER A 31 -7.95 0.76 -37.00
C SER A 31 -7.49 -0.60 -36.44
N LEU A 32 -6.48 -0.61 -35.57
CA LEU A 32 -5.88 -1.84 -35.02
C LEU A 32 -6.26 -2.09 -33.55
N ILE A 33 -7.13 -1.26 -32.97
CA ILE A 33 -7.44 -1.24 -31.53
C ILE A 33 -8.96 -1.29 -31.35
N SER A 34 -9.44 -2.02 -30.34
CA SER A 34 -10.86 -2.02 -30.02
C SER A 34 -11.30 -0.61 -29.60
N LYS A 35 -12.46 -0.14 -30.08
CA LYS A 35 -13.03 1.17 -29.74
C LYS A 35 -12.96 1.56 -28.25
N PRO A 36 -13.22 0.67 -27.27
CA PRO A 36 -13.07 1.03 -25.86
C PRO A 36 -11.61 1.27 -25.45
N LEU A 37 -10.66 0.43 -25.89
CA LEU A 37 -9.25 0.57 -25.54
C LEU A 37 -8.63 1.85 -26.14
N TYR A 38 -9.07 2.27 -27.32
CA TYR A 38 -8.64 3.53 -27.92
C TYR A 38 -9.10 4.75 -27.10
N ASN A 39 -10.35 4.74 -26.64
CA ASN A 39 -10.89 5.82 -25.80
C ASN A 39 -10.16 5.90 -24.44
N ASP A 40 -9.89 4.75 -23.81
CA ASP A 40 -9.17 4.68 -22.55
C ASP A 40 -7.73 5.21 -22.68
N LEU A 41 -7.03 4.86 -23.77
CA LEU A 41 -5.69 5.37 -24.06
C LEU A 41 -5.68 6.88 -24.30
N GLN A 42 -6.70 7.41 -24.99
CA GLN A 42 -6.84 8.84 -25.23
C GLN A 42 -7.09 9.61 -23.92
N VAL A 43 -7.95 9.09 -23.05
CA VAL A 43 -8.19 9.67 -21.71
C VAL A 43 -6.92 9.64 -20.87
N ALA A 44 -6.21 8.50 -20.83
CA ALA A 44 -4.96 8.37 -20.10
C ALA A 44 -3.89 9.36 -20.59
N ARG A 45 -3.83 9.61 -21.91
CA ARG A 45 -2.93 10.61 -22.50
C ARG A 45 -3.26 12.02 -22.03
N GLU A 46 -4.54 12.39 -22.05
CA GLU A 46 -5.01 13.70 -21.59
C GLU A 46 -4.78 13.90 -20.09
N GLU A 47 -4.93 12.84 -19.28
CA GLU A 47 -4.60 12.84 -17.86
C GLU A 47 -3.10 13.01 -17.62
N MET A 48 -2.25 12.27 -18.34
CA MET A 48 -0.79 12.42 -18.26
C MET A 48 -0.33 13.83 -18.65
N CYS A 49 -0.91 14.40 -19.70
CA CYS A 49 -0.61 15.78 -20.12
C CYS A 49 -1.01 16.80 -19.06
N ARG A 50 -2.19 16.64 -18.43
CA ARG A 50 -2.64 17.49 -17.33
C ARG A 50 -1.72 17.36 -16.11
N GLU A 51 -1.33 16.15 -15.76
CA GLU A 51 -0.48 15.91 -14.59
C GLU A 51 0.95 16.43 -14.81
N ARG A 52 1.49 16.30 -16.03
CA ARG A 52 2.76 16.92 -16.41
C ARG A 52 2.70 18.44 -16.28
N LEU A 53 1.60 19.07 -16.68
CA LEU A 53 1.43 20.51 -16.59
C LEU A 53 1.38 20.97 -15.12
N ARG A 54 0.62 20.27 -14.27
CA ARG A 54 0.61 20.49 -12.81
C ARG A 54 1.98 20.34 -12.17
N TYR A 55 2.76 19.33 -12.59
CA TYR A 55 4.12 19.15 -12.11
C TYR A 55 5.03 20.34 -12.47
N LEU A 56 4.94 20.83 -13.72
CA LEU A 56 5.71 22.00 -14.16
C LEU A 56 5.30 23.27 -13.42
N GLU A 57 4.00 23.47 -13.19
CA GLU A 57 3.49 24.57 -12.36
C GLU A 57 4.00 24.47 -10.91
N ALA A 58 3.93 23.28 -10.31
CA ALA A 58 4.44 23.05 -8.96
C ALA A 58 5.96 23.27 -8.87
N MET A 59 6.71 22.87 -9.88
CA MET A 59 8.15 23.16 -9.98
C MET A 59 8.43 24.65 -10.06
N ALA A 60 7.68 25.40 -10.86
CA ALA A 60 7.83 26.84 -10.97
C ALA A 60 7.57 27.52 -9.62
N ILE A 61 6.48 27.16 -8.94
CA ILE A 61 6.13 27.67 -7.59
C ILE A 61 7.22 27.31 -6.58
N TYR A 62 7.75 26.08 -6.62
CA TYR A 62 8.82 25.66 -5.72
C TYR A 62 10.12 26.44 -5.96
N SER A 63 10.47 26.71 -7.23
CA SER A 63 11.65 27.51 -7.56
C SER A 63 11.51 28.97 -7.11
N GLU A 64 10.31 29.55 -7.21
CA GLU A 64 10.01 30.89 -6.69
C GLU A 64 10.09 30.92 -5.15
N ALA A 65 9.57 29.89 -4.48
CA ALA A 65 9.67 29.77 -3.02
C ALA A 65 11.12 29.65 -2.53
N ILE A 66 11.97 28.90 -3.23
CA ILE A 66 13.40 28.83 -2.93
C ILE A 66 14.05 30.21 -3.08
N ALA A 67 13.83 30.89 -4.21
CA ALA A 67 14.40 32.21 -4.46
C ALA A 67 14.03 33.21 -3.37
N MET A 68 12.78 33.21 -2.90
CA MET A 68 12.34 34.06 -1.79
C MET A 68 13.05 33.77 -0.46
N VAL A 69 13.34 32.50 -0.16
CA VAL A 69 14.08 32.10 1.06
C VAL A 69 15.56 32.46 0.95
N GLU A 70 16.16 32.28 -0.23
CA GLU A 70 17.54 32.66 -0.51
C GLU A 70 17.75 34.17 -0.42
N GLU A 71 16.84 34.98 -0.99
CA GLU A 71 16.83 36.44 -0.86
C GLU A 71 16.74 36.88 0.62
N TYR A 72 15.93 36.19 1.43
CA TYR A 72 15.83 36.44 2.88
C TYR A 72 17.13 36.10 3.62
N GLN A 73 17.73 34.94 3.37
CA GLN A 73 19.00 34.54 3.98
C GLN A 73 20.15 35.47 3.55
N GLN A 74 20.14 35.94 2.31
CA GLN A 74 21.11 36.91 1.81
C GLN A 74 20.94 38.27 2.49
N ALA A 75 19.70 38.75 2.66
CA ALA A 75 19.38 39.97 3.40
C ALA A 75 19.85 39.90 4.87
N ILE A 76 19.63 38.78 5.56
CA ILE A 76 20.14 38.55 6.93
C ILE A 76 21.67 38.58 6.96
N SER A 77 22.33 37.95 5.98
CA SER A 77 23.80 37.91 5.93
C SER A 77 24.42 39.29 5.78
N VAL A 78 23.79 40.17 4.97
CA VAL A 78 24.21 41.57 4.76
C VAL A 78 23.95 42.41 6.01
N ALA A 79 22.81 42.21 6.69
CA ALA A 79 22.50 42.89 7.94
C ALA A 79 23.48 42.53 9.08
N ASN A 80 23.88 41.25 9.16
CA ASN A 80 24.85 40.77 10.15
C ASN A 80 26.27 41.27 9.91
N LEU A 81 26.69 41.48 8.65
CA LEU A 81 27.99 42.10 8.33
C LEU A 81 28.05 43.59 8.71
N GLY A 82 26.91 44.28 8.76
CA GLY A 82 26.81 45.71 9.07
C GLY A 82 26.78 46.09 10.56
N GLY A 83 26.72 45.11 11.47
CA GLY A 83 26.74 45.36 12.92
C GLY A 83 25.47 46.03 13.49
N ILE A 84 24.36 46.04 12.76
CA ILE A 84 23.12 46.74 13.14
C ILE A 84 22.20 45.78 13.91
N ARG A 85 21.89 46.09 15.17
CA ARG A 85 21.09 45.24 16.08
C ARG A 85 19.57 45.37 15.91
N ASP A 86 19.08 46.41 15.24
CA ASP A 86 17.63 46.64 15.04
C ASP A 86 17.19 46.18 13.64
N ILE A 87 17.04 44.86 13.51
CA ILE A 87 16.67 44.16 12.27
C ILE A 87 15.23 44.54 11.85
N ALA A 88 14.35 44.89 12.80
CA ALA A 88 12.92 45.15 12.56
C ALA A 88 12.62 46.41 11.71
N GLY A 89 13.50 47.41 11.68
CA GLY A 89 13.27 48.68 10.98
C GLY A 89 13.74 48.74 9.53
N LEU A 90 14.56 47.76 9.10
CA LEU A 90 15.24 47.79 7.79
C LEU A 90 14.63 46.87 6.73
N TYR A 91 13.62 46.06 7.09
CA TYR A 91 12.94 45.14 6.17
C TYR A 91 12.45 45.79 4.85
N PRO A 92 11.85 47.00 4.85
CA PRO A 92 11.43 47.66 3.61
C PRO A 92 12.60 48.12 2.73
N GLN A 93 13.78 48.36 3.29
CA GLN A 93 14.97 48.82 2.56
C GLN A 93 15.79 47.67 1.96
N LEU A 94 15.65 46.45 2.49
CA LEU A 94 16.24 45.21 1.96
C LEU A 94 15.37 44.51 0.89
N GLY A 95 14.29 45.14 0.43
CA GLY A 95 13.42 44.59 -0.62
C GLY A 95 12.47 43.47 -0.16
N LEU A 96 12.47 43.15 1.14
CA LEU A 96 11.63 42.12 1.72
C LEU A 96 10.21 42.66 1.96
N LYS A 97 9.21 41.99 1.40
CA LYS A 97 7.80 42.43 1.44
C LYS A 97 7.02 41.94 2.66
N ASN A 98 7.53 40.91 3.35
CA ASN A 98 6.83 40.21 4.42
C ASN A 98 7.63 40.19 5.75
N SER A 99 6.97 39.82 6.85
CA SER A 99 7.63 39.67 8.16
C SER A 99 8.56 38.44 8.19
N PRO A 100 9.64 38.46 8.99
CA PRO A 100 10.61 37.36 9.08
C PRO A 100 9.99 36.00 9.44
N GLN A 101 8.95 36.01 10.27
CA GLN A 101 8.21 34.81 10.65
C GLN A 101 7.61 34.07 9.44
N VAL A 102 7.23 34.79 8.38
CA VAL A 102 6.68 34.18 7.16
C VAL A 102 7.75 33.41 6.40
N TYR A 103 8.97 33.96 6.30
CA TYR A 103 10.09 33.30 5.62
C TYR A 103 10.60 32.09 6.39
N GLU A 104 10.71 32.20 7.72
CA GLU A 104 11.07 31.06 8.60
C GLU A 104 10.02 29.94 8.53
N THR A 105 8.73 30.30 8.50
CA THR A 105 7.65 29.32 8.34
C THR A 105 7.66 28.69 6.95
N LEU A 106 7.95 29.47 5.89
CA LEU A 106 8.07 28.97 4.53
C LEU A 106 9.23 27.98 4.42
N GLU A 107 10.41 28.33 4.93
CA GLU A 107 11.59 27.46 4.99
C GLU A 107 11.27 26.16 5.73
N HIS A 108 10.68 26.23 6.93
CA HIS A 108 10.27 25.06 7.68
C HIS A 108 9.27 24.17 6.91
N ARG A 109 8.27 24.78 6.27
CA ARG A 109 7.27 24.03 5.47
C ARG A 109 7.88 23.39 4.23
N MET A 110 8.86 24.03 3.59
CA MET A 110 9.60 23.46 2.47
C MET A 110 10.43 22.26 2.92
N VAL A 111 11.13 22.36 4.05
CA VAL A 111 11.88 21.23 4.64
C VAL A 111 10.95 20.06 4.98
N VAL A 112 9.78 20.34 5.57
CA VAL A 112 8.77 19.31 5.86
C VAL A 112 8.20 18.70 4.58
N ALA A 113 7.95 19.50 3.55
CA ALA A 113 7.45 19.02 2.27
C ALA A 113 8.49 18.16 1.52
N GLU A 114 9.76 18.55 1.54
CA GLU A 114 10.88 17.79 0.98
C GLU A 114 11.09 16.48 1.74
N ALA A 115 11.00 16.50 3.08
CA ALA A 115 11.00 15.29 3.90
C ALA A 115 9.79 14.39 3.58
N ALA A 116 8.59 14.95 3.44
CA ALA A 116 7.40 14.20 3.06
C ALA A 116 7.49 13.59 1.65
N GLN A 117 8.14 14.26 0.70
CA GLN A 117 8.44 13.71 -0.62
C GLN A 117 9.46 12.56 -0.56
N ARG A 118 10.49 12.68 0.27
CA ARG A 118 11.44 11.59 0.56
C ARG A 118 10.74 10.37 1.17
N LEU A 119 9.67 10.57 1.95
CA LEU A 119 8.84 9.50 2.52
C LEU A 119 7.79 8.91 1.55
N ARG A 120 7.40 9.64 0.49
CA ARG A 120 6.47 9.19 -0.56
C ARG A 120 7.12 8.37 -1.67
N LEU A 121 8.43 8.54 -1.86
CA LEU A 121 9.23 7.51 -2.53
C LEU A 121 9.22 6.27 -1.63
N PRO A 122 9.09 5.04 -2.15
CA PRO A 122 9.17 3.85 -1.32
C PRO A 122 10.43 3.90 -0.48
N LEU A 123 10.26 4.15 0.82
CA LEU A 123 11.35 4.12 1.78
C LEU A 123 11.76 2.66 1.88
N LEU A 124 12.85 2.32 1.19
CA LEU A 124 13.64 1.18 1.61
C LEU A 124 14.13 1.52 3.03
N SER A 125 13.48 0.91 4.04
CA SER A 125 13.97 0.91 5.41
C SER A 125 15.46 0.52 5.40
N LYS A 126 16.24 1.09 6.33
CA LYS A 126 17.67 0.82 6.49
C LYS A 126 18.02 -0.68 6.65
N ASP A 127 17.03 -1.55 6.85
CA ASP A 127 17.19 -3.02 6.94
C ASP A 127 16.42 -3.83 5.85
N GLY A 128 16.02 -3.23 4.73
CA GLY A 128 15.61 -3.99 3.54
C GLY A 128 14.34 -4.85 3.66
N GLU A 129 13.61 -4.81 4.78
CA GLU A 129 12.35 -5.54 4.94
C GLU A 129 11.15 -4.64 4.63
N ILE A 130 10.38 -5.02 3.60
CA ILE A 130 9.16 -4.35 3.18
C ILE A 130 8.00 -5.01 3.94
N HIS A 131 7.46 -4.34 4.95
CA HIS A 131 6.21 -4.78 5.58
C HIS A 131 5.02 -4.50 4.65
N LYS A 132 4.37 -5.57 4.22
CA LYS A 132 3.22 -5.57 3.30
C LYS A 132 2.06 -4.70 3.83
N GLU A 133 1.94 -4.55 5.15
CA GLU A 133 0.90 -3.74 5.79
C GLU A 133 1.07 -2.22 5.54
N ASP A 134 2.29 -1.72 5.26
CA ASP A 134 2.52 -0.28 5.05
C ASP A 134 2.17 0.17 3.63
N ILE A 135 2.31 -0.75 2.65
CA ILE A 135 1.85 -0.53 1.27
C ILE A 135 0.32 -0.43 1.23
N GLU A 136 -0.39 -1.29 1.97
CA GLU A 136 -1.85 -1.23 2.07
C GLU A 136 -2.32 0.05 2.78
N LYS A 137 -1.65 0.50 3.85
CA LYS A 137 -1.98 1.77 4.52
C LYS A 137 -1.76 3.00 3.64
N LEU A 138 -0.69 3.04 2.83
CA LEU A 138 -0.43 4.11 1.86
C LEU A 138 -1.44 4.11 0.69
N SER A 139 -1.92 2.92 0.31
CA SER A 139 -2.99 2.74 -0.68
C SER A 139 -4.33 3.30 -0.18
N VAL A 140 -4.60 3.19 1.12
CA VAL A 140 -5.80 3.75 1.76
C VAL A 140 -5.67 5.27 1.98
N ALA A 141 -4.49 5.77 2.34
CA ALA A 141 -4.25 7.20 2.52
C ALA A 141 -4.27 8.01 1.21
N SER A 142 -3.93 7.38 0.08
CA SER A 142 -4.02 8.01 -1.25
C SER A 142 -5.47 8.16 -1.75
N ARG A 143 -6.45 7.55 -1.06
CA ARG A 143 -7.88 7.66 -1.37
C ARG A 143 -8.64 8.65 -0.48
N SER A 144 -7.98 9.26 0.51
CA SER A 144 -8.65 10.10 1.53
C SER A 144 -8.42 11.61 1.40
N SER A 145 -7.74 12.12 0.36
CA SER A 145 -7.56 13.57 0.16
C SER A 145 -8.41 14.19 -0.96
N LEU A 146 -9.46 13.49 -1.42
CA LEU A 146 -10.47 14.06 -2.31
C LEU A 146 -11.82 14.04 -1.60
N ASP A 147 -12.03 14.96 -0.67
CA ASP A 147 -13.40 15.30 -0.33
C ASP A 147 -13.52 16.79 0.05
N SER A 148 -14.07 17.56 -0.88
CA SER A 148 -14.78 18.82 -0.67
C SER A 148 -15.27 19.33 -2.02
N THR A 149 -16.38 18.80 -2.52
CA THR A 149 -17.49 19.59 -3.08
C THR A 149 -18.71 18.69 -3.21
N SER A 150 -19.76 19.09 -2.51
CA SER A 150 -21.05 18.43 -2.37
C SER A 150 -21.79 18.30 -3.69
N THR A 151 -22.25 17.09 -4.04
CA THR A 151 -23.54 16.89 -4.70
C THR A 151 -24.06 15.48 -4.44
N SER A 152 -25.30 15.43 -3.99
CA SER A 152 -26.08 14.29 -3.55
C SER A 152 -26.31 13.23 -4.63
N SER A 153 -26.17 11.94 -4.29
CA SER A 153 -27.05 10.87 -4.81
C SER A 153 -26.76 9.50 -4.17
N SER A 154 -27.73 9.07 -3.35
CA SER A 154 -28.28 7.71 -3.20
C SER A 154 -27.37 6.48 -3.23
N SER A 155 -27.31 5.86 -2.04
CA SER A 155 -27.13 4.45 -1.69
C SER A 155 -27.47 3.39 -2.76
N ILE A 156 -26.62 2.37 -2.88
CA ILE A 156 -26.98 0.92 -2.92
C ILE A 156 -25.77 0.13 -2.41
N ASN A 157 -25.99 -0.69 -1.37
CA ASN A 157 -25.04 -1.66 -0.83
C ASN A 157 -24.94 -2.90 -1.74
N PRO A 158 -23.81 -3.62 -1.73
CA PRO A 158 -23.85 -5.07 -1.92
C PRO A 158 -23.19 -5.77 -0.73
N ASN A 159 -24.02 -6.38 0.11
CA ASN A 159 -23.57 -7.45 1.01
C ASN A 159 -23.38 -8.72 0.18
N LEU A 160 -22.14 -9.21 0.15
CA LEU A 160 -21.79 -10.53 -0.36
C LEU A 160 -21.88 -11.52 0.82
N THR A 161 -22.89 -12.39 0.82
CA THR A 161 -22.91 -13.59 1.66
C THR A 161 -23.35 -14.80 0.84
N THR A 162 -22.54 -15.84 0.99
CA THR A 162 -22.51 -17.16 0.36
C THR A 162 -23.79 -17.99 0.53
N SER A 163 -23.99 -18.90 -0.44
CA SER A 163 -24.51 -20.28 -0.31
C SER A 163 -25.89 -20.58 -0.90
N GLY A 164 -25.91 -21.55 -1.83
CA GLY A 164 -26.89 -22.63 -1.79
C GLY A 164 -27.83 -22.79 -2.99
N SER A 165 -27.47 -23.73 -3.86
CA SER A 165 -28.36 -24.78 -4.41
C SER A 165 -29.61 -24.41 -5.23
N SER A 166 -29.56 -24.89 -6.49
CA SER A 166 -30.62 -25.54 -7.28
C SER A 166 -31.97 -24.84 -7.51
N VAL A 167 -32.31 -24.65 -8.78
CA VAL A 167 -33.37 -25.37 -9.52
C VAL A 167 -33.67 -24.54 -10.78
N VAL A 168 -33.46 -25.18 -11.93
CA VAL A 168 -33.87 -24.70 -13.25
C VAL A 168 -35.39 -24.49 -13.24
N SER A 169 -35.83 -23.26 -13.48
CA SER A 169 -37.23 -22.97 -13.80
C SER A 169 -37.25 -21.99 -14.97
N ALA A 170 -37.42 -22.56 -16.17
CA ALA A 170 -37.67 -21.81 -17.38
C ALA A 170 -39.14 -21.33 -17.35
N ASN A 171 -39.33 -20.04 -17.07
CA ASN A 171 -40.63 -19.40 -17.23
C ASN A 171 -40.82 -18.99 -18.69
N THR A 172 -41.65 -19.75 -19.38
CA THR A 172 -42.16 -19.48 -20.73
C THR A 172 -43.10 -18.27 -20.68
N ALA A 173 -42.70 -17.18 -21.32
CA ALA A 173 -43.55 -16.03 -21.56
C ALA A 173 -44.51 -16.28 -22.73
N LEU A 174 -45.75 -15.84 -22.51
CA LEU A 174 -46.81 -15.52 -23.46
C LEU A 174 -46.37 -15.29 -24.93
N ALA A 175 -46.98 -16.06 -25.84
CA ALA A 175 -47.35 -15.56 -27.16
C ALA A 175 -48.72 -16.15 -27.53
N ALA A 176 -49.73 -15.29 -27.47
CA ALA A 176 -51.06 -15.56 -27.99
C ALA A 176 -51.09 -15.31 -29.51
N THR A 177 -51.98 -16.05 -30.17
CA THR A 177 -52.58 -15.77 -31.50
C THR A 177 -51.68 -15.82 -32.73
N ASP A 178 -51.65 -16.98 -33.38
CA ASP A 178 -51.80 -17.12 -34.84
C ASP A 178 -52.32 -18.54 -35.18
N PRO A 179 -53.40 -18.74 -35.97
CA PRO A 179 -53.86 -20.05 -36.37
C PRO A 179 -53.15 -20.46 -37.68
N GLY A 180 -51.82 -20.59 -37.63
CA GLY A 180 -51.03 -21.17 -38.70
C GLY A 180 -50.89 -22.68 -38.49
N GLU A 181 -51.32 -23.47 -39.46
CA GLU A 181 -51.03 -24.91 -39.53
C GLU A 181 -49.52 -25.16 -39.40
N PHE A 182 -49.11 -25.88 -38.36
CA PHE A 182 -47.74 -26.37 -38.23
C PHE A 182 -47.73 -27.88 -38.00
N GLY A 183 -47.11 -28.59 -38.95
CA GLY A 183 -46.15 -29.66 -38.73
C GLY A 183 -46.65 -30.97 -38.11
N VAL A 184 -46.49 -32.06 -38.87
CA VAL A 184 -46.54 -33.44 -38.39
C VAL A 184 -45.37 -33.67 -37.41
N GLY A 185 -45.55 -33.27 -36.16
CA GLY A 185 -44.58 -33.40 -35.08
C GLY A 185 -45.24 -33.04 -33.76
N GLY A 186 -45.63 -34.06 -33.00
CA GLY A 186 -46.42 -33.89 -31.78
C GLY A 186 -45.70 -33.05 -30.73
N VAL A 187 -46.16 -31.81 -30.54
CA VAL A 187 -45.88 -31.06 -29.31
C VAL A 187 -46.51 -31.84 -28.14
N PRO A 188 -45.81 -32.04 -27.01
CA PRO A 188 -46.40 -32.69 -25.84
C PRO A 188 -47.73 -32.01 -25.47
N ASN A 189 -48.78 -32.81 -25.25
CA ASN A 189 -50.15 -32.37 -24.94
C ASN A 189 -50.99 -31.82 -26.09
N ARG A 190 -50.68 -32.12 -27.36
CA ARG A 190 -51.58 -31.88 -28.50
C ARG A 190 -51.82 -33.17 -29.28
N PHE A 191 -52.89 -33.89 -28.95
CA PHE A 191 -53.31 -35.10 -29.68
C PHE A 191 -54.40 -34.73 -30.68
N LEU A 192 -54.16 -34.94 -31.98
CA LEU A 192 -55.11 -34.61 -33.07
C LEU A 192 -55.59 -33.14 -33.07
N GLY A 193 -54.79 -32.22 -32.53
CA GLY A 193 -55.15 -30.80 -32.37
C GLY A 193 -56.06 -30.50 -31.17
N ILE A 194 -56.39 -31.51 -30.35
CA ILE A 194 -57.11 -31.33 -29.09
C ILE A 194 -56.11 -30.92 -28.01
N THR A 195 -56.39 -29.79 -27.36
CA THR A 195 -55.58 -29.24 -26.26
C THR A 195 -56.38 -29.40 -24.95
N PRO A 196 -55.75 -29.56 -23.77
CA PRO A 196 -56.46 -29.63 -22.49
C PRO A 196 -57.42 -28.45 -22.25
N ALA A 197 -57.09 -27.25 -22.75
CA ALA A 197 -57.95 -26.08 -22.71
C ALA A 197 -59.24 -26.23 -23.53
N TYR A 198 -59.19 -26.93 -24.68
CA TYR A 198 -60.37 -27.23 -25.50
C TYR A 198 -61.31 -28.16 -24.76
N LEU A 199 -60.80 -29.23 -24.14
CA LEU A 199 -61.62 -30.16 -23.34
C LEU A 199 -62.28 -29.45 -22.16
N TRP A 200 -61.53 -28.57 -21.49
CA TRP A 200 -62.07 -27.78 -20.38
C TRP A 200 -63.20 -26.84 -20.83
N GLN A 201 -63.05 -26.19 -21.97
CA GLN A 201 -64.06 -25.28 -22.51
C GLN A 201 -65.32 -26.01 -22.99
N THR A 202 -65.16 -27.18 -23.61
CA THR A 202 -66.28 -28.04 -24.03
C THR A 202 -67.04 -28.59 -22.82
N GLN A 203 -66.34 -28.91 -21.73
CA GLN A 203 -66.94 -29.32 -20.47
C GLN A 203 -67.66 -28.15 -19.75
N LEU A 204 -67.15 -26.92 -19.86
CA LEU A 204 -67.79 -25.73 -19.26
C LEU A 204 -69.03 -25.24 -20.03
N GLN A 205 -69.07 -25.40 -21.36
CA GLN A 205 -70.24 -24.99 -22.17
C GLN A 205 -71.45 -25.93 -21.99
N GLN A 206 -71.25 -27.13 -21.46
CA GLN A 206 -72.34 -28.02 -21.06
C GLN A 206 -72.63 -27.82 -19.55
N THR A 207 -73.67 -27.04 -19.26
CA THR A 207 -74.17 -26.59 -17.95
C THR A 207 -74.14 -27.67 -16.84
N PRO A 208 -73.87 -27.33 -15.55
CA PRO A 208 -73.56 -28.31 -14.50
C PRO A 208 -74.82 -28.83 -13.80
N LEU A 209 -75.66 -29.60 -14.49
CA LEU A 209 -76.65 -30.46 -13.85
C LEU A 209 -76.75 -31.79 -14.62
N SER A 210 -76.05 -32.80 -14.11
CA SER A 210 -76.10 -34.22 -14.47
C SER A 210 -76.26 -34.52 -15.96
N VAL A 211 -75.26 -34.17 -16.78
CA VAL A 211 -75.09 -34.82 -18.07
C VAL A 211 -74.46 -36.18 -17.81
N ASP A 212 -75.06 -37.25 -18.32
CA ASP A 212 -74.54 -38.60 -18.20
C ASP A 212 -73.12 -38.64 -18.80
N MET A 213 -72.13 -39.10 -18.02
CA MET A 213 -70.73 -39.15 -18.44
C MET A 213 -70.55 -39.94 -19.76
N THR A 214 -71.52 -40.79 -20.10
CA THR A 214 -71.60 -41.52 -21.36
C THR A 214 -71.82 -40.61 -22.57
N GLU A 215 -72.66 -39.57 -22.47
CA GLU A 215 -72.95 -38.64 -23.57
C GLU A 215 -71.76 -37.71 -23.87
N TYR A 216 -71.07 -37.26 -22.83
CA TYR A 216 -69.80 -36.52 -22.98
C TYR A 216 -68.72 -37.39 -23.64
N ARG A 217 -68.62 -38.67 -23.23
CA ARG A 217 -67.66 -39.60 -23.83
C ARG A 217 -67.97 -39.90 -25.29
N MET A 218 -69.26 -40.01 -25.65
CA MET A 218 -69.72 -40.26 -27.02
C MET A 218 -69.57 -39.04 -27.94
N SER A 219 -69.76 -37.83 -27.43
CA SER A 219 -69.52 -36.60 -28.20
C SER A 219 -68.03 -36.36 -28.44
N LEU A 220 -67.20 -36.60 -27.43
CA LEU A 220 -65.74 -36.52 -27.58
C LEU A 220 -65.20 -37.58 -28.54
N SER A 221 -65.71 -38.82 -28.52
CA SER A 221 -65.28 -39.87 -29.45
C SER A 221 -65.62 -39.53 -30.90
N ARG A 222 -66.82 -39.00 -31.16
CA ARG A 222 -67.22 -38.53 -32.51
C ARG A 222 -66.33 -37.39 -33.02
N GLU A 223 -65.95 -36.46 -32.16
CA GLU A 223 -65.05 -35.36 -32.53
C GLU A 223 -63.62 -35.86 -32.85
N ILE A 224 -63.12 -36.81 -32.06
CA ILE A 224 -61.83 -37.47 -32.32
C ILE A 224 -61.87 -38.22 -33.65
N GLU A 225 -62.92 -38.99 -33.91
CA GLU A 225 -63.10 -39.73 -35.16
C GLU A 225 -63.20 -38.78 -36.36
N ALA A 226 -63.94 -37.68 -36.25
CA ALA A 226 -64.05 -36.68 -37.33
C ALA A 226 -62.68 -36.06 -37.67
N ARG A 227 -61.89 -35.70 -36.65
CA ARG A 227 -60.54 -35.12 -36.86
C ARG A 227 -59.54 -36.13 -37.39
N LEU A 228 -59.62 -37.38 -36.92
CA LEU A 228 -58.82 -38.47 -37.45
C LEU A 228 -59.15 -38.70 -38.92
N LYS A 229 -60.45 -38.75 -39.26
CA LYS A 229 -60.94 -38.92 -40.63
C LYS A 229 -60.43 -37.82 -41.55
N VAL A 230 -60.53 -36.55 -41.16
CA VAL A 230 -59.98 -35.43 -41.94
C VAL A 230 -58.47 -35.56 -42.16
N LYS A 231 -57.70 -36.05 -41.17
CA LYS A 231 -56.26 -36.28 -41.35
C LYS A 231 -55.95 -37.48 -42.25
N CYS A 232 -56.73 -38.55 -42.15
CA CYS A 232 -56.62 -39.70 -43.05
C CYS A 232 -57.00 -39.33 -44.48
N ASP A 233 -58.05 -38.54 -44.67
CA ASP A 233 -58.48 -38.04 -45.98
C ASP A 233 -57.40 -37.11 -46.57
N LYS A 234 -56.82 -36.20 -45.79
CA LYS A 234 -55.66 -35.38 -46.23
C LYS A 234 -54.44 -36.22 -46.61
N LEU A 235 -54.20 -37.33 -45.93
CA LEU A 235 -53.11 -38.26 -46.28
C LEU A 235 -53.44 -39.03 -47.56
N ALA A 236 -54.68 -39.51 -47.69
CA ALA A 236 -55.16 -40.18 -48.89
C ALA A 236 -55.07 -39.25 -50.11
N ASP A 237 -55.49 -37.99 -49.99
CA ASP A 237 -55.35 -36.97 -51.03
C ASP A 237 -53.87 -36.76 -51.41
N ALA A 238 -52.95 -36.76 -50.43
CA ALA A 238 -51.52 -36.61 -50.70
C ALA A 238 -50.89 -37.83 -51.41
N PHE A 239 -51.42 -39.04 -51.16
CA PHE A 239 -51.01 -40.25 -51.88
C PHE A 239 -51.68 -40.37 -53.26
N GLU A 240 -52.95 -39.94 -53.42
CA GLU A 240 -53.64 -39.92 -54.71
C GLU A 240 -53.09 -38.85 -55.65
N LEU A 241 -52.59 -37.72 -55.12
CA LEU A 241 -51.84 -36.72 -55.88
C LEU A 241 -50.47 -37.22 -56.38
N ASP A 242 -49.88 -38.23 -55.72
CA ASP A 242 -48.59 -38.82 -56.12
C ASP A 242 -48.76 -39.86 -57.26
N ASP A 243 -49.95 -40.43 -57.42
CA ASP A 243 -50.26 -41.44 -58.46
C ASP A 243 -50.84 -40.85 -59.77
N ILE A 244 -51.34 -39.60 -59.77
CA ILE A 244 -52.01 -39.00 -60.96
C ILE A 244 -51.09 -38.10 -61.82
N ASP A 245 -49.90 -37.72 -61.35
CA ASP A 245 -48.91 -37.03 -62.18
C ASP A 245 -47.74 -37.97 -62.55
N SER A 246 -48.00 -38.82 -63.55
CA SER A 246 -46.96 -39.40 -64.40
C SER A 246 -46.27 -38.31 -65.25
N SER A 247 -45.50 -37.45 -64.60
CA SER A 247 -44.46 -36.62 -65.21
C SER A 247 -43.12 -37.04 -64.58
N PRO A 248 -42.04 -37.25 -65.35
CA PRO A 248 -40.80 -37.78 -64.81
C PRO A 248 -40.03 -36.68 -64.08
N SER A 249 -40.52 -36.24 -62.92
CA SER A 249 -39.73 -35.47 -61.96
C SER A 249 -38.99 -36.42 -61.00
N GLY A 250 -38.40 -37.48 -61.54
CA GLY A 250 -37.33 -38.25 -60.90
C GLY A 250 -36.01 -37.48 -60.80
N SER A 251 -36.02 -36.15 -60.86
CA SER A 251 -34.82 -35.29 -60.91
C SER A 251 -34.42 -34.68 -59.57
N GLN A 252 -35.16 -34.90 -58.48
CA GLN A 252 -34.75 -34.38 -57.17
C GLN A 252 -33.74 -35.28 -56.45
N SER A 253 -33.81 -36.60 -56.65
CA SER A 253 -32.91 -37.56 -56.00
C SER A 253 -31.53 -37.66 -56.67
N THR A 254 -31.43 -37.48 -57.99
CA THR A 254 -30.16 -37.51 -58.74
C THR A 254 -29.34 -36.21 -58.63
N ARG A 255 -29.96 -35.10 -58.22
CA ARG A 255 -29.27 -33.81 -57.95
C ARG A 255 -28.75 -33.68 -56.52
N LEU A 256 -29.13 -34.58 -55.63
CA LEU A 256 -28.69 -34.60 -54.24
C LEU A 256 -27.16 -34.81 -54.12
N PRO A 257 -26.55 -35.77 -54.84
CA PRO A 257 -25.09 -35.93 -54.86
C PRO A 257 -24.35 -34.70 -55.37
N GLU A 258 -24.87 -34.01 -56.39
CA GLU A 258 -24.26 -32.77 -56.92
C GLU A 258 -24.40 -31.60 -55.95
N ARG A 259 -25.55 -31.46 -55.27
CA ARG A 259 -25.75 -30.44 -54.23
C ARG A 259 -24.87 -30.70 -53.01
N VAL A 260 -24.72 -31.96 -52.62
CA VAL A 260 -23.82 -32.37 -51.53
C VAL A 260 -22.37 -32.11 -51.92
N LYS A 261 -21.97 -32.38 -53.17
CA LYS A 261 -20.64 -32.05 -53.67
C LYS A 261 -20.36 -30.54 -53.61
N LEU A 262 -21.28 -29.70 -54.10
CA LEU A 262 -21.13 -28.25 -54.03
C LEU A 262 -21.09 -27.75 -52.57
N LEU A 263 -21.89 -28.35 -51.68
CA LEU A 263 -21.88 -28.01 -50.26
C LEU A 263 -20.59 -28.44 -49.57
N ILE A 264 -20.01 -29.59 -49.94
CA ILE A 264 -18.70 -30.03 -49.46
C ILE A 264 -17.61 -29.08 -49.94
N GLU A 265 -17.62 -28.70 -51.23
CA GLU A 265 -16.67 -27.73 -51.78
C GLU A 265 -16.82 -26.33 -51.15
N GLU A 266 -18.04 -25.94 -50.75
CA GLU A 266 -18.32 -24.73 -49.96
C GLU A 266 -17.71 -24.82 -48.55
N ILE A 267 -17.97 -25.92 -47.84
CA ILE A 267 -17.45 -26.18 -46.50
C ILE A 267 -15.92 -26.26 -46.51
N GLU A 268 -15.32 -26.93 -47.48
CA GLU A 268 -13.85 -27.03 -47.60
C GLU A 268 -13.21 -25.66 -47.85
N ARG A 269 -13.89 -24.79 -48.62
CA ARG A 269 -13.43 -23.42 -48.86
C ARG A 269 -13.57 -22.55 -47.61
N GLU A 270 -14.67 -22.68 -46.88
CA GLU A 270 -14.87 -22.02 -45.60
C GLU A 270 -13.85 -22.50 -44.56
N GLU A 271 -13.57 -23.80 -44.51
CA GLU A 271 -12.56 -24.37 -43.62
C GLU A 271 -11.16 -23.86 -43.95
N ALA A 272 -10.81 -23.74 -45.24
CA ALA A 272 -9.55 -23.14 -45.66
C ALA A 272 -9.46 -21.66 -45.25
N ALA A 273 -10.54 -20.89 -45.44
CA ALA A 273 -10.59 -19.49 -45.02
C ALA A 273 -10.45 -19.34 -43.50
N LEU A 274 -11.12 -20.17 -42.70
CA LEU A 274 -11.01 -20.16 -41.24
C LEU A 274 -9.61 -20.55 -40.76
N ARG A 275 -8.95 -21.49 -41.44
CA ARG A 275 -7.55 -21.86 -41.13
C ARG A 275 -6.60 -20.70 -41.42
N ASP A 276 -6.76 -20.02 -42.56
CA ASP A 276 -5.97 -18.83 -42.88
C ASP A 276 -6.21 -17.70 -41.88
N ASP A 277 -7.46 -17.49 -41.44
CA ASP A 277 -7.80 -16.52 -40.40
C ASP A 277 -7.12 -16.85 -39.07
N LEU A 278 -7.13 -18.12 -38.64
CA LEU A 278 -6.42 -18.59 -37.44
C LEU A 278 -4.91 -18.31 -37.54
N TYR A 279 -4.26 -18.68 -38.65
CA TYR A 279 -2.83 -18.42 -38.83
C TYR A 279 -2.51 -16.91 -38.87
N SER A 280 -3.39 -16.10 -39.44
CA SER A 280 -3.25 -14.65 -39.44
C SER A 280 -3.39 -14.06 -38.03
N ALA A 281 -4.28 -14.62 -37.20
CA ALA A 281 -4.47 -14.22 -35.81
C ALA A 281 -3.24 -14.59 -34.96
N ASP A 282 -2.73 -15.81 -35.10
CA ASP A 282 -1.52 -16.26 -34.41
C ASP A 282 -0.30 -15.39 -34.75
N ARG A 283 -0.18 -14.97 -36.02
CA ARG A 283 0.88 -14.06 -36.44
C ARG A 283 0.75 -12.67 -35.79
N LYS A 284 -0.47 -12.12 -35.73
CA LYS A 284 -0.75 -10.85 -35.04
C LYS A 284 -0.47 -10.95 -33.54
N PHE A 285 -0.82 -12.07 -32.90
CA PHE A 285 -0.51 -12.30 -31.49
C PHE A 285 1.00 -12.33 -31.25
N ALA A 286 1.76 -13.04 -32.08
CA ALA A 286 3.22 -13.06 -31.98
C ALA A 286 3.82 -11.64 -32.12
N GLU A 287 3.29 -10.83 -33.04
CA GLU A 287 3.69 -9.42 -33.19
C GLU A 287 3.38 -8.59 -31.94
N TYR A 288 2.20 -8.73 -31.33
CA TYR A 288 1.86 -8.05 -30.07
C TYR A 288 2.75 -8.49 -28.90
N TYR A 289 3.04 -9.79 -28.76
CA TYR A 289 3.95 -10.28 -27.72
C TYR A 289 5.37 -9.73 -27.91
N ASN A 290 5.86 -9.65 -29.15
CA ASN A 290 7.17 -9.08 -29.43
C ASN A 290 7.24 -7.58 -29.10
N VAL A 291 6.18 -6.81 -29.36
CA VAL A 291 6.10 -5.39 -28.97
C VAL A 291 6.05 -5.26 -27.45
N LEU A 292 5.27 -6.12 -26.77
CA LEU A 292 5.18 -6.12 -25.32
C LEU A 292 6.53 -6.45 -24.66
N GLU A 293 7.28 -7.40 -25.21
CA GLU A 293 8.62 -7.75 -24.74
C GLU A 293 9.60 -6.58 -24.92
N GLN A 294 9.52 -5.84 -26.03
CA GLN A 294 10.32 -4.65 -26.26
C GLN A 294 9.98 -3.52 -25.29
N ILE A 295 8.68 -3.28 -25.02
CA ILE A 295 8.23 -2.31 -24.01
C ILE A 295 8.74 -2.70 -22.63
N LEU A 296 8.60 -3.97 -22.24
CA LEU A 296 9.10 -4.47 -20.97
C LEU A 296 10.62 -4.30 -20.86
N GLY A 297 11.36 -4.62 -21.92
CA GLY A 297 12.81 -4.44 -21.98
C GLY A 297 13.23 -2.98 -21.80
N VAL A 298 12.54 -2.03 -22.44
CA VAL A 298 12.77 -0.60 -22.26
C VAL A 298 12.41 -0.14 -20.85
N LEU A 299 11.29 -0.61 -20.29
CA LEU A 299 10.89 -0.26 -18.93
C LEU A 299 11.91 -0.75 -17.90
N ILE A 300 12.43 -1.97 -18.07
CA ILE A 300 13.50 -2.52 -17.22
C ILE A 300 14.76 -1.67 -17.32
N LYS A 301 15.19 -1.30 -18.54
CA LYS A 301 16.35 -0.40 -18.74
C LYS A 301 16.11 0.96 -18.07
N LEU A 302 14.92 1.55 -18.24
CA LEU A 302 14.59 2.85 -17.65
C LEU A 302 14.62 2.81 -16.12
N VAL A 303 14.06 1.76 -15.51
CA VAL A 303 14.07 1.60 -14.06
C VAL A 303 15.49 1.34 -13.55
N LYS A 304 16.27 0.47 -14.19
CA LYS A 304 17.64 0.17 -13.78
C LYS A 304 18.57 1.38 -13.94
N ASP A 305 18.57 1.98 -15.12
CA ASP A 305 19.58 2.97 -15.52
C ASP A 305 19.20 4.39 -15.06
N LEU A 306 17.92 4.77 -15.11
CA LEU A 306 17.50 6.13 -14.72
C LEU A 306 17.07 6.24 -13.28
N LYS A 307 16.30 5.27 -12.75
CA LYS A 307 15.83 5.35 -11.36
C LYS A 307 16.88 4.81 -10.39
N LEU A 308 17.30 3.56 -10.57
CA LEU A 308 18.17 2.87 -9.62
C LEU A 308 19.61 3.41 -9.67
N GLN A 309 20.19 3.53 -10.86
CA GLN A 309 21.58 3.93 -10.99
C GLN A 309 21.79 5.42 -10.66
N HIS A 310 20.85 6.30 -11.02
CA HIS A 310 20.95 7.72 -10.64
C HIS A 310 20.80 7.90 -9.13
N GLN A 311 19.87 7.16 -8.50
CA GLN A 311 19.73 7.17 -7.05
C GLN A 311 21.01 6.67 -6.37
N HIS A 312 21.59 5.56 -6.85
CA HIS A 312 22.85 5.04 -6.31
C HIS A 312 23.99 6.06 -6.42
N LYS A 313 24.15 6.73 -7.58
CA LYS A 313 25.15 7.79 -7.76
C LYS A 313 24.94 8.98 -6.83
N TYR A 314 23.69 9.37 -6.63
CA TYR A 314 23.33 10.46 -5.71
C TYR A 314 23.65 10.09 -4.26
N ASP A 315 23.28 8.87 -3.84
CA ASP A 315 23.53 8.37 -2.49
C ASP A 315 25.03 8.23 -2.21
N ASP A 316 25.83 7.81 -3.19
CA ASP A 316 27.29 7.76 -3.08
C ASP A 316 27.91 9.17 -2.91
N LEU A 317 27.40 10.17 -3.64
CA LEU A 317 27.83 11.56 -3.47
C LEU A 317 27.44 12.09 -2.09
N GLN A 318 26.22 11.80 -1.63
CA GLN A 318 25.75 12.20 -0.31
C GLN A 318 26.58 11.53 0.80
N LYS A 319 26.89 10.25 0.66
CA LYS A 319 27.76 9.50 1.57
C LYS A 319 29.15 10.12 1.64
N THR A 320 29.79 10.37 0.50
CA THR A 320 31.12 10.98 0.47
C THR A 320 31.13 12.37 1.09
N TRP A 321 30.12 13.20 0.81
CA TRP A 321 29.96 14.50 1.44
C TRP A 321 29.79 14.40 2.97
N LEU A 322 28.94 13.50 3.45
CA LEU A 322 28.73 13.26 4.88
C LEU A 322 30.02 12.78 5.57
N CYS A 323 30.74 11.84 4.96
CA CYS A 323 32.03 11.39 5.45
C CYS A 323 33.03 12.55 5.59
N LYS A 324 33.15 13.40 4.55
CA LYS A 324 34.04 14.57 4.58
C LYS A 324 33.63 15.58 5.65
N ARG A 325 32.33 15.77 5.86
CA ARG A 325 31.80 16.63 6.93
C ARG A 325 32.12 16.08 8.32
N CYS A 326 31.97 14.77 8.53
CA CYS A 326 32.34 14.11 9.78
C CYS A 326 33.85 14.17 10.05
N GLU A 327 34.69 13.92 9.03
CA GLU A 327 36.15 14.08 9.12
C GLU A 327 36.52 15.51 9.53
N THR A 328 35.88 16.50 8.92
CA THR A 328 36.10 17.92 9.24
C THR A 328 35.69 18.24 10.68
N MET A 329 34.55 17.73 11.14
CA MET A 329 34.10 17.91 12.52
C MET A 329 35.06 17.23 13.51
N SER A 330 35.51 16.02 13.21
CA SER A 330 36.51 15.29 14.01
C SER A 330 37.82 16.07 14.11
N ALA A 331 38.28 16.68 13.01
CA ALA A 331 39.48 17.51 13.02
C ALA A 331 39.28 18.78 13.88
N LYS A 332 38.12 19.43 13.79
CA LYS A 332 37.79 20.59 14.64
C LYS A 332 37.77 20.22 16.13
N LEU A 333 37.18 19.08 16.48
CA LEU A 333 37.16 18.59 17.87
C LEU A 333 38.57 18.32 18.39
N ARG A 334 39.44 17.70 17.58
CA ARG A 334 40.85 17.49 17.95
C ARG A 334 41.62 18.81 18.17
N VAL A 335 41.35 19.83 17.37
CA VAL A 335 41.95 21.16 17.60
C VAL A 335 41.47 21.75 18.92
N LEU A 336 40.16 21.67 19.22
CA LEU A 336 39.62 22.14 20.50
C LEU A 336 40.20 21.38 21.69
N GLU A 337 40.39 20.06 21.56
CA GLU A 337 41.06 19.24 22.57
C GLU A 337 42.49 19.74 22.83
N HIS A 338 43.27 20.00 21.77
CA HIS A 338 44.62 20.55 21.94
C HIS A 338 44.63 21.96 22.54
N VAL A 339 43.66 22.81 22.20
CA VAL A 339 43.52 24.15 22.83
C VAL A 339 43.23 23.99 24.33
N LEU A 340 42.28 23.14 24.70
CA LEU A 340 41.99 22.86 26.12
C LEU A 340 43.21 22.31 26.86
N LEU A 341 43.97 21.41 26.25
CA LEU A 341 45.20 20.87 26.85
C LEU A 341 46.25 21.97 27.05
N LEU A 342 46.43 22.87 26.10
CA LEU A 342 47.35 24.00 26.24
C LEU A 342 46.91 24.99 27.33
N GLU A 343 45.61 25.25 27.45
CA GLU A 343 45.06 26.15 28.48
C GLU A 343 45.12 25.53 29.88
N THR A 344 44.91 24.22 30.00
CA THR A 344 44.90 23.51 31.30
C THR A 344 46.30 23.14 31.80
N TYR A 345 47.16 22.66 30.90
CA TYR A 345 48.53 22.25 31.19
C TYR A 345 49.52 23.30 30.73
N THR A 346 49.54 24.41 31.46
CA THR A 346 50.55 25.46 31.29
C THR A 346 51.88 25.04 31.92
N GLN A 347 52.95 25.70 31.52
CA GLN A 347 54.30 25.42 32.02
C GLN A 347 54.41 25.55 33.56
N ASP A 348 53.52 26.34 34.17
CA ASP A 348 53.44 26.54 35.61
C ASP A 348 52.50 25.55 36.31
N SER A 349 51.41 25.12 35.65
CA SER A 349 50.45 24.17 36.25
C SER A 349 51.00 22.75 36.30
N ILE A 350 51.83 22.35 35.34
CA ILE A 350 52.41 20.99 35.27
C ILE A 350 53.29 20.68 36.49
N PRO A 351 54.27 21.51 36.90
CA PRO A 351 55.05 21.28 38.12
C PRO A 351 54.21 21.27 39.39
N ALA A 352 53.20 22.16 39.48
CA ALA A 352 52.29 22.21 40.62
C ALA A 352 51.46 20.92 40.74
N LEU A 353 50.91 20.41 39.64
CA LEU A 353 50.19 19.15 39.58
C LEU A 353 51.08 17.96 39.96
N HIS A 354 52.35 17.93 39.53
CA HIS A 354 53.30 16.90 39.95
C HIS A 354 53.56 16.92 41.46
N LYS A 355 53.69 18.12 42.05
CA LYS A 355 53.88 18.28 43.49
C LYS A 355 52.64 17.81 44.27
N ILE A 356 51.44 18.19 43.81
CA ILE A 356 50.17 17.71 44.41
C ILE A 356 50.05 16.19 44.28
N ARG A 357 50.34 15.63 43.09
CA ARG A 357 50.33 14.17 42.87
C ARG A 357 51.28 13.46 43.83
N LYS A 358 52.50 13.97 43.99
CA LYS A 358 53.49 13.40 44.90
C LYS A 358 52.97 13.40 46.34
N TYR A 359 52.45 14.52 46.84
CA TYR A 359 51.86 14.59 48.18
C TYR A 359 50.69 13.64 48.37
N LEU A 360 49.79 13.53 47.37
CA LEU A 360 48.66 12.62 47.45
C LEU A 360 49.10 11.16 47.48
N VAL A 361 50.08 10.79 46.65
CA VAL A 361 50.64 9.43 46.64
C VAL A 361 51.29 9.11 47.99
N GLU A 362 52.15 9.99 48.50
CA GLU A 362 52.79 9.82 49.81
C GLU A 362 51.75 9.72 50.94
N ALA A 363 50.75 10.61 50.96
CA ALA A 363 49.67 10.55 51.96
C ALA A 363 48.84 9.27 51.85
N THR A 364 48.57 8.78 50.64
CA THR A 364 47.85 7.51 50.45
C THR A 364 48.69 6.31 50.89
N GLU A 365 50.00 6.33 50.64
CA GLU A 365 50.92 5.29 51.10
C GLU A 365 51.00 5.29 52.63
N GLU A 366 51.17 6.44 53.26
CA GLU A 366 51.17 6.58 54.72
C GLU A 366 49.85 6.10 55.35
N ALA A 367 48.71 6.50 54.77
CA ALA A 367 47.40 6.04 55.22
C ALA A 367 47.23 4.53 55.04
N SER A 368 47.73 3.96 53.94
CA SER A 368 47.69 2.52 53.70
C SER A 368 48.56 1.74 54.69
N ILE A 369 49.73 2.27 55.04
CA ILE A 369 50.63 1.69 56.05
C ILE A 369 49.97 1.75 57.42
N ALA A 370 49.39 2.89 57.78
CA ALA A 370 48.67 3.05 59.05
C ALA A 370 47.46 2.12 59.14
N TYR A 371 46.68 2.00 58.07
CA TYR A 371 45.56 1.07 57.97
C TYR A 371 46.03 -0.37 58.10
N ASN A 372 47.03 -0.80 57.34
CA ASN A 372 47.59 -2.14 57.42
C ASN A 372 48.10 -2.46 58.83
N LYS A 373 48.77 -1.51 59.48
CA LYS A 373 49.22 -1.64 60.88
C LYS A 373 48.06 -1.75 61.87
N ALA A 374 46.96 -1.03 61.65
CA ALA A 374 45.76 -1.16 62.48
C ALA A 374 45.09 -2.52 62.26
N VAL A 375 45.01 -3.00 61.01
CA VAL A 375 44.46 -4.31 60.67
C VAL A 375 45.30 -5.44 61.25
N THR A 376 46.63 -5.37 61.21
CA THR A 376 47.48 -6.40 61.84
C THR A 376 47.27 -6.44 63.35
N ARG A 377 47.22 -5.27 64.01
CA ARG A 377 46.89 -5.18 65.45
C ARG A 377 45.51 -5.76 65.76
N LEU A 378 44.50 -5.46 64.94
CA LEU A 378 43.17 -6.04 65.12
C LEU A 378 43.17 -7.55 64.94
N ARG A 379 43.93 -8.10 63.98
CA ARG A 379 44.09 -9.55 63.83
C ARG A 379 44.78 -10.18 65.04
N GLU A 380 45.77 -9.51 65.63
CA GLU A 380 46.41 -9.96 66.87
C GLU A 380 45.39 -10.08 68.00
N TYR A 381 44.49 -9.10 68.16
CA TYR A 381 43.41 -9.16 69.16
C TYR A 381 42.36 -10.24 68.84
N GLN A 382 41.98 -10.40 67.57
CA GLN A 382 41.03 -11.44 67.14
C GLN A 382 41.60 -12.86 67.30
N GLY A 383 42.93 -13.01 67.29
CA GLY A 383 43.61 -14.28 67.52
C GLY A 383 43.75 -14.65 69.00
N VAL A 384 43.34 -13.80 69.93
CA VAL A 384 43.35 -14.11 71.38
C VAL A 384 42.17 -15.03 71.71
N ASP A 385 42.41 -16.01 72.58
CA ASP A 385 41.47 -17.05 73.01
C ASP A 385 40.12 -16.45 73.51
N PRO A 386 38.95 -17.05 73.18
CA PRO A 386 37.66 -16.72 73.78
C PRO A 386 37.63 -16.56 75.32
N HIS A 387 38.57 -17.19 76.03
CA HIS A 387 38.75 -16.96 77.47
C HIS A 387 39.09 -15.49 77.81
N PHE A 388 39.85 -14.80 76.96
CA PHE A 388 40.20 -13.39 77.12
C PHE A 388 38.99 -12.47 76.98
N ASP A 389 38.04 -12.77 76.09
CA ASP A 389 36.78 -12.02 75.98
C ASP A 389 35.97 -12.10 77.28
N ASN A 390 35.98 -13.25 77.93
CA ASN A 390 35.30 -13.43 79.22
C ASN A 390 36.00 -12.62 80.33
N ILE A 391 37.33 -12.59 80.35
CA ILE A 391 38.11 -11.76 81.28
C ILE A 391 37.86 -10.27 81.03
N ALA A 392 37.84 -9.83 79.76
CA ALA A 392 37.58 -8.44 79.39
C ALA A 392 36.18 -7.99 79.84
N ARG A 393 35.15 -8.86 79.69
CA ARG A 393 33.80 -8.61 80.21
C ARG A 393 33.78 -8.51 81.73
N GLN A 394 34.41 -9.44 82.43
CA GLN A 394 34.50 -9.41 83.90
C GLN A 394 35.22 -8.15 84.40
N TYR A 395 36.31 -7.76 83.74
CA TYR A 395 37.02 -6.52 84.06
C TYR A 395 36.12 -5.30 83.86
N HIS A 396 35.40 -5.23 82.74
CA HIS A 396 34.44 -4.15 82.47
C HIS A 396 33.34 -4.06 83.54
N ASP A 397 32.77 -5.20 83.93
CA ASP A 397 31.75 -5.26 84.99
C ASP A 397 32.29 -4.80 86.35
N ILE A 398 33.54 -5.16 86.68
CA ILE A 398 34.21 -4.72 87.91
C ILE A 398 34.48 -3.22 87.86
N VAL A 399 34.99 -2.68 86.75
CA VAL A 399 35.23 -1.24 86.60
C VAL A 399 33.92 -0.47 86.74
N LYS A 400 32.84 -0.93 86.12
CA LYS A 400 31.51 -0.31 86.24
C LYS A 400 30.99 -0.34 87.68
N LYS A 401 31.20 -1.45 88.41
CA LYS A 401 30.86 -1.54 89.84
C LYS A 401 31.71 -0.58 90.68
N LEU A 402 33.00 -0.46 90.39
CA LEU A 402 33.89 0.47 91.09
C LEU A 402 33.52 1.93 90.85
N GLU A 403 33.14 2.29 89.62
CA GLU A 403 32.63 3.62 89.30
C GLU A 403 31.33 3.91 90.05
N ASN A 404 30.39 2.96 90.06
CA ASN A 404 29.14 3.08 90.82
C ASN A 404 29.42 3.22 92.32
N MET A 405 30.30 2.40 92.89
CA MET A 405 30.67 2.49 94.30
C MET A 405 31.37 3.80 94.63
N ARG A 406 32.29 4.26 93.77
CA ARG A 406 32.97 5.55 93.94
C ARG A 406 31.96 6.69 93.90
N TRP A 407 31.00 6.62 93.00
CA TRP A 407 29.89 7.56 92.91
C TRP A 407 29.03 7.51 94.20
N THR A 408 28.66 6.33 94.69
CA THR A 408 27.91 6.18 95.95
C THR A 408 28.70 6.69 97.16
N ILE A 409 30.01 6.44 97.24
CA ILE A 409 30.87 6.93 98.32
C ILE A 409 30.94 8.46 98.28
N GLN A 410 31.12 9.05 97.09
CA GLN A 410 31.10 10.49 96.93
C GLN A 410 29.76 11.08 97.37
N GLU A 411 28.64 10.45 97.01
CA GLU A 411 27.31 10.90 97.42
C GLU A 411 27.13 10.83 98.95
N VAL A 412 27.53 9.72 99.57
CA VAL A 412 27.46 9.54 101.03
C VAL A 412 28.40 10.48 101.78
N GLU A 413 29.59 10.77 101.25
CA GLU A 413 30.51 11.78 101.79
C GLU A 413 29.88 13.19 101.72
N MET A 414 29.20 13.51 100.62
CA MET A 414 28.44 14.76 100.48
C MET A 414 27.28 14.85 101.48
N ASP A 415 26.61 13.72 101.79
CA ASP A 415 25.51 13.66 102.76
C ASP A 415 25.99 13.69 104.23
N LEU A 416 27.10 13.04 104.58
CA LEU A 416 27.72 13.07 105.92
C LEU A 416 28.26 14.46 106.26
N ASN A 417 28.85 15.15 105.30
CA ASN A 417 29.26 16.55 105.45
C ASN A 417 28.06 17.52 105.56
N ARG A 418 26.82 17.04 105.39
CA ARG A 418 25.58 17.82 105.46
C ARG A 418 24.78 17.62 106.76
N LEU A 419 25.15 16.72 107.67
CA LEU A 419 24.48 16.62 108.99
C LEU A 419 25.11 17.57 110.03
N PRO A 420 24.32 18.25 110.88
CA PRO A 420 24.81 19.33 111.73
C PRO A 420 25.44 18.80 113.03
N ASP A 421 26.72 19.07 113.24
CA ASP A 421 27.30 19.07 114.58
C ASP A 421 26.75 20.30 115.35
N ASN A 422 25.91 20.06 116.35
CA ASN A 422 25.63 21.04 117.39
C ASN A 422 26.94 21.44 118.09
N PRO A 423 27.07 22.72 118.46
CA PRO A 423 27.55 22.98 119.80
C PRO A 423 26.58 23.90 120.56
N SER A 424 26.20 23.39 121.73
CA SER A 424 25.93 24.18 122.92
C SER A 424 27.10 25.13 123.22
N THR A 425 26.86 26.44 123.18
CA THR A 425 27.22 27.40 124.24
C THR A 425 26.50 28.72 124.02
#